data_AF-A0A7Y3CJ65-F1
#
_entry.id   AF-A0A7Y3CJ65-F1
#
_cell.length_a   1.000
_cell.length_b   1.000
_cell.length_c   1.000
_cell.angle_alpha   90.00
_cell.angle_beta   90.00
_cell.angle_gamma   90.00
#
_symmetry.space_group_name_H-M   'P 1'
#
loop_
_entity.id
_entity.type
_entity.pdbx_description
1 polymer ?
#
loop_
_entity_poly.entity_id
_entity_poly.type
_entity_poly.pdbx_seq_one_letter_code
_entity_poly.pdbx_strand_id
1 'polypeptide(L)'
;APHGPLHKVYVNDRALNSSKPPVQYGSILVKENYGNDKELKAITVMYKVNGYNPGSGDWFWAKYSVDGKAARFGKPNGCIGCHGVRANNDFITTHEFK
;
A
#
# COMPACT_ATOMS: atom_id res chain seq x y z
N ALA A 1 5.42 -1.45 12.62
CA ALA A 1 4.82 -0.17 12.18
C ALA A 1 3.75 0.24 13.19
N PRO A 2 3.16 1.45 13.20
CA PRO A 2 1.96 1.68 14.02
C PRO A 2 0.78 1.00 13.30
N HIS A 3 0.87 -0.30 13.13
CA HIS A 3 -0.18 -1.16 12.60
C HIS A 3 -0.91 -1.74 13.81
N GLY A 4 -2.24 -1.79 13.68
CA GLY A 4 -3.05 -2.55 14.61
C GLY A 4 -2.65 -4.02 14.61
N PRO A 5 -3.08 -4.77 15.62
CA PRO A 5 -2.73 -6.18 15.78
C PRO A 5 -3.29 -7.06 14.66
N LEU A 6 -4.32 -6.58 13.95
CA LEU A 6 -5.01 -7.31 12.90
C LEU A 6 -5.12 -6.44 11.64
N HIS A 7 -4.77 -7.01 10.50
CA HIS A 7 -4.93 -6.36 9.20
C HIS A 7 -5.25 -7.39 8.11
N LYS A 8 -5.99 -6.94 7.10
CA LYS A 8 -6.24 -7.70 5.87
C LYS A 8 -5.71 -6.90 4.69
N VAL A 9 -5.18 -7.61 3.71
CA VAL A 9 -4.65 -6.99 2.49
C VAL A 9 -5.36 -7.59 1.30
N TYR A 10 -5.86 -6.71 0.45
CA TYR A 10 -6.55 -7.02 -0.79
C TYR A 10 -5.74 -6.44 -1.94
N VAL A 11 -5.74 -7.13 -3.07
CA VAL A 11 -5.06 -6.69 -4.28
C VAL A 11 -5.98 -6.89 -5.47
N ASN A 12 -5.88 -6.04 -6.48
CA ASN A 12 -6.61 -6.26 -7.74
C ASN A 12 -5.88 -7.26 -8.64
N ASP A 13 -6.54 -7.73 -9.70
CA ASP A 13 -5.99 -8.73 -10.62
C ASP A 13 -4.65 -8.32 -11.25
N ARG A 14 -4.43 -7.02 -11.47
CA ARG A 14 -3.16 -6.52 -12.00
C ARG A 14 -2.00 -6.77 -11.04
N ALA A 15 -2.20 -6.48 -9.76
CA ALA A 15 -1.21 -6.75 -8.72
C ALA A 15 -1.07 -8.26 -8.50
N LEU A 16 -2.18 -9.00 -8.46
CA LEU A 16 -2.19 -10.45 -8.23
C LEU A 16 -1.46 -11.23 -9.33
N ASN A 17 -1.64 -10.83 -10.59
CA ASN A 17 -1.04 -11.50 -11.74
C ASN A 17 0.39 -11.04 -12.05
N SER A 18 0.94 -10.10 -11.29
CA SER A 18 2.36 -9.77 -11.38
C SER A 18 3.20 -10.83 -10.68
N SER A 19 4.05 -11.52 -11.43
CA SER A 19 4.92 -12.57 -10.90
C SER A 19 6.29 -12.06 -10.42
N LYS A 20 6.63 -10.81 -10.72
CA LYS A 20 7.91 -10.17 -10.39
C LYS A 20 7.75 -8.66 -10.22
N PRO A 21 8.69 -7.97 -9.55
CA PRO A 21 8.69 -6.52 -9.46
C PRO A 21 9.29 -5.88 -10.74
N PRO A 22 8.90 -4.65 -11.10
CA PRO A 22 7.77 -3.91 -10.53
C PRO A 22 6.43 -4.51 -10.97
N VAL A 23 5.39 -4.36 -10.14
CA VAL A 23 4.04 -4.81 -10.52
C VAL A 23 3.46 -3.93 -11.64
N GLN A 24 2.41 -4.40 -12.29
CA GLN A 24 1.77 -3.70 -13.41
C GLN A 24 1.26 -2.30 -12.99
N TYR A 25 1.38 -1.30 -13.87
CA TYR A 25 0.67 -0.03 -13.66
C TYR A 25 -0.84 -0.27 -13.59
N GLY A 26 -1.52 0.49 -12.73
CA GLY A 26 -2.91 0.21 -12.37
C GLY A 26 -3.07 -0.80 -11.22
N SER A 27 -1.97 -1.34 -10.68
CA SER A 27 -2.01 -2.18 -9.49
C SER A 27 -2.53 -1.39 -8.29
N ILE A 28 -3.46 -2.00 -7.55
CA ILE A 28 -4.04 -1.45 -6.33
C ILE A 28 -3.83 -2.45 -5.21
N LEU A 29 -3.27 -1.98 -4.09
CA LEU A 29 -3.23 -2.72 -2.84
C LEU A 29 -4.05 -1.94 -1.80
N VAL A 30 -4.95 -2.63 -1.12
CA VAL A 30 -5.78 -2.07 -0.05
C VAL A 30 -5.48 -2.83 1.23
N LYS A 31 -5.04 -2.11 2.26
CA LYS A 31 -4.89 -2.64 3.61
C LYS A 31 -5.99 -2.10 4.50
N GLU A 32 -6.76 -3.00 5.07
CA GLU A 32 -7.66 -2.72 6.18
C GLU A 32 -6.91 -2.95 7.50
N ASN A 33 -7.04 -2.01 8.43
CA ASN A 33 -6.42 -2.10 9.74
C ASN A 33 -7.50 -2.13 10.82
N TYR A 34 -7.44 -3.14 11.69
CA TYR A 34 -8.43 -3.39 12.72
C TYR A 34 -7.84 -3.18 14.12
N GLY A 35 -8.71 -2.82 15.08
CA GLY A 35 -8.36 -2.74 16.49
C GLY A 35 -8.38 -4.10 17.20
N ASN A 36 -8.06 -4.11 18.50
CA ASN A 36 -8.22 -5.29 19.36
C ASN A 36 -9.68 -5.74 19.47
N ASP A 37 -10.60 -4.77 19.37
CA ASP A 37 -12.05 -4.96 19.29
C ASP A 37 -12.52 -5.56 17.96
N LYS A 38 -11.60 -5.81 17.02
CA LYS A 38 -11.88 -6.27 15.65
C LYS A 38 -12.70 -5.27 14.83
N GLU A 39 -12.80 -4.02 15.28
CA GLU A 39 -13.43 -2.95 14.53
C GLU A 39 -12.45 -2.37 13.51
N LEU A 40 -12.95 -2.05 12.32
CA LEU A 40 -12.15 -1.37 11.30
C LEU A 40 -11.76 0.02 11.80
N LYS A 41 -10.48 0.37 11.67
CA LYS A 41 -9.95 1.67 12.13
C LYS A 41 -9.42 2.55 11.00
N ALA A 42 -8.91 1.95 9.95
CA ALA A 42 -8.40 2.68 8.79
C ALA A 42 -8.30 1.79 7.55
N ILE A 43 -8.41 2.42 6.39
CA ILE A 43 -8.11 1.81 5.10
C ILE A 43 -6.89 2.54 4.52
N THR A 44 -5.90 1.80 4.05
CA THR A 44 -4.71 2.36 3.39
C THR A 44 -4.62 1.81 1.98
N VAL A 45 -4.52 2.68 0.99
CA VAL A 45 -4.45 2.33 -0.43
C VAL A 45 -3.08 2.69 -0.98
N MET A 46 -2.50 1.76 -1.75
CA MET A 46 -1.42 2.01 -2.69
C MET A 46 -1.97 1.87 -4.10
N TYR A 47 -1.65 2.82 -4.97
CA TYR A 47 -2.04 2.79 -6.38
C TYR A 47 -0.83 3.10 -7.27
N LYS A 48 -0.52 2.19 -8.20
CA LYS A 48 0.65 2.32 -9.07
C LYS A 48 0.31 3.12 -10.32
N VAL A 49 0.87 4.32 -10.44
CA VAL A 49 0.56 5.29 -11.49
C VAL A 49 1.82 5.63 -12.26
N ASN A 50 1.84 5.29 -13.56
CA ASN A 50 2.99 5.52 -14.42
C ASN A 50 3.48 6.98 -14.35
N GLY A 51 4.75 7.16 -13.98
CA GLY A 51 5.41 8.46 -13.90
C GLY A 51 5.01 9.33 -12.71
N TYR A 52 4.15 8.86 -11.80
CA TYR A 52 3.70 9.68 -10.68
C TYR A 52 4.81 9.99 -9.67
N ASN A 53 5.62 8.99 -9.34
CA ASN A 53 6.70 9.12 -8.36
C ASN A 53 7.85 8.14 -8.65
N PRO A 54 8.63 8.35 -9.73
CA PRO A 54 9.55 7.33 -10.23
C PRO A 54 10.61 6.90 -9.21
N GLY A 55 11.13 7.86 -8.42
CA GLY A 55 12.09 7.59 -7.35
C GLY A 55 11.53 6.79 -6.17
N SER A 56 10.22 6.52 -6.14
CA SER A 56 9.57 5.69 -5.13
C SER A 56 8.62 4.65 -5.74
N GLY A 57 9.00 4.11 -6.90
CA GLY A 57 8.28 3.00 -7.54
C GLY A 57 6.91 3.39 -8.10
N ASP A 58 6.68 4.67 -8.37
CA ASP A 58 5.43 5.17 -8.97
C ASP A 58 4.16 4.92 -8.13
N TRP A 59 4.34 4.79 -6.82
CA TRP A 59 3.24 4.59 -5.89
C TRP A 59 2.62 5.91 -5.42
N PHE A 60 1.31 6.04 -5.64
CA PHE A 60 0.43 6.92 -4.88
C PHE A 60 -0.03 6.20 -3.60
N TRP A 61 -0.09 6.92 -2.49
CA TRP A 61 -0.54 6.41 -1.20
C TRP A 61 -1.74 7.21 -0.70
N ALA A 62 -2.68 6.58 0.00
CA ALA A 62 -3.71 7.28 0.74
C ALA A 62 -4.13 6.50 1.98
N LYS A 63 -4.30 7.20 3.10
CA LYS A 63 -4.95 6.64 4.29
C LYS A 63 -6.32 7.29 4.46
N TYR A 64 -7.35 6.46 4.53
CA TYR A 64 -8.72 6.84 4.78
C TYR A 64 -9.15 6.44 6.19
N SER A 65 -9.95 7.28 6.83
CA SER A 65 -10.79 6.90 7.96
C SER A 65 -11.97 6.04 7.50
N VAL A 66 -12.67 5.44 8.45
CA VAL A 66 -13.83 4.56 8.17
C VAL A 66 -15.02 5.29 7.53
N ASP A 67 -15.11 6.60 7.70
CA ASP A 67 -16.10 7.47 7.02
C ASP A 67 -15.65 7.91 5.61
N GLY A 68 -14.52 7.37 5.11
CA GLY A 68 -14.03 7.62 3.75
C GLY A 68 -13.23 8.91 3.58
N LYS A 69 -12.91 9.65 4.65
CA LYS A 69 -12.09 10.86 4.55
C LYS A 69 -10.61 10.52 4.45
N ALA A 70 -9.93 11.12 3.47
CA ALA A 70 -8.48 11.00 3.33
C ALA A 70 -7.75 11.87 4.38
N ALA A 71 -6.77 11.29 5.07
CA ALA A 71 -5.93 12.01 6.02
C ALA A 71 -4.58 12.42 5.41
N ARG A 72 -3.71 11.46 5.11
CA ARG A 72 -2.44 11.67 4.39
C ARG A 72 -2.51 10.92 3.07
N PHE A 73 -2.21 11.60 1.98
CA PHE A 73 -2.24 11.01 0.64
C PHE A 73 -1.16 11.59 -0.29
N GLY A 74 -1.00 11.00 -1.48
CA GLY A 74 0.00 11.37 -2.47
C GLY A 74 1.34 10.69 -2.23
N LYS A 75 2.35 11.47 -1.84
CA LYS A 75 3.74 11.03 -1.61
C LYS A 75 4.17 11.21 -0.14
N PRO A 76 3.47 10.63 0.85
CA PRO A 76 3.81 10.84 2.25
C PRO A 76 5.15 10.16 2.61
N ASN A 77 6.14 10.96 3.01
CA ASN A 77 7.49 10.50 3.38
C ASN A 77 7.49 9.35 4.39
N GLY A 78 6.55 9.33 5.35
CA GLY A 78 6.46 8.25 6.35
C GLY A 78 6.08 6.89 5.75
N CYS A 79 5.25 6.85 4.71
CA CYS A 79 4.91 5.60 4.03
C CYS A 79 6.06 5.18 3.12
N ILE A 80 6.56 6.11 2.30
CA ILE A 80 7.64 5.85 1.33
C ILE A 80 8.91 5.41 2.06
N GLY A 81 9.31 6.09 3.13
CA GLY A 81 10.53 5.77 3.87
C GLY A 81 10.51 4.37 4.49
N CYS A 82 9.41 4.01 5.17
CA CYS A 82 9.30 2.68 5.77
C CYS A 82 9.17 1.56 4.72
N HIS A 83 8.47 1.80 3.61
CA HIS A 83 8.34 0.79 2.54
C HIS A 83 9.57 0.74 1.62
N GLY A 84 10.37 1.80 1.58
CA GLY A 84 11.57 1.91 0.74
C GLY A 84 12.66 0.91 1.06
N VAL A 85 12.68 0.33 2.27
CA VAL A 85 13.56 -0.81 2.61
C VAL A 85 13.27 -2.05 1.75
N ARG A 86 12.09 -2.10 1.10
CA ARG A 86 11.68 -3.13 0.15
C ARG A 86 11.61 -2.58 -1.28
N ALA A 87 12.43 -1.58 -1.65
CA ALA A 87 12.44 -1.02 -3.00
C ALA A 87 12.65 -2.07 -4.10
N ASN A 88 13.50 -3.07 -3.87
CA ASN A 88 13.72 -4.19 -4.80
C ASN A 88 12.50 -5.12 -4.94
N ASN A 89 11.62 -5.14 -3.95
CA ASN A 89 10.33 -5.84 -3.97
C ASN A 89 9.18 -4.85 -4.25
N ASP A 90 9.50 -3.78 -4.99
CA ASP A 90 8.56 -2.77 -5.44
C ASP A 90 7.74 -2.10 -4.32
N PHE A 91 8.38 -1.84 -3.17
CA PHE A 91 7.77 -1.22 -1.98
C PHE A 91 6.65 -2.06 -1.34
N ILE A 92 6.39 -3.27 -1.82
CA ILE A 92 5.38 -4.19 -1.25
C ILE A 92 6.02 -4.96 -0.10
N THR A 93 5.31 -5.03 1.03
CA THR A 93 5.83 -5.65 2.27
C THR A 93 5.07 -6.91 2.67
N THR A 94 4.05 -7.29 1.92
CA THR A 94 3.10 -8.36 2.28
C THR A 94 3.49 -9.72 1.72
N HIS A 95 4.45 -9.76 0.80
CA HIS A 95 5.08 -10.96 0.28
C HIS A 95 6.48 -10.60 -0.25
N GLU A 96 7.23 -11.60 -0.71
CA GLU A 96 8.48 -11.42 -1.46
C GLU A 96 8.33 -12.07 -2.83
N PHE A 97 8.65 -11.36 -3.91
CA PHE A 97 8.76 -11.97 -5.24
C PHE A 97 10.01 -12.85 -5.31
N LYS A 98 9.91 -14.01 -5.96
CA LYS A 98 11.03 -14.94 -6.16
C LYS A 98 11.53 -14.90 -7.59
#